data_AF-A0A915Z8Z7-F1
#
_entry.id   AF-A0A915Z8Z7-F1
#
_cell.length_a   1.000
_cell.length_b   1.000
_cell.length_c   1.000
_cell.angle_alpha   90.00
_cell.angle_beta   90.00
_cell.angle_gamma   90.00
#
_symmetry.space_group_name_H-M   'P 1'
#
loop_
_entity.id
_entity.type
_entity.pdbx_description
1 polymer ?
#
loop_
_entity_poly.entity_id
_entity_poly.type
_entity_poly.pdbx_seq_one_letter_code
_entity_poly.pdbx_strand_id
1 'polypeptide(L)'
;MSTSNFNNQAIEWTIELWEQMESYWNNLGEDYELNLTKWMRRFTNDIILRIATGIKNDSVLSYYNTLIKNDNRNINEKEKKKIEESESFIRSIEIFVEGMVVFFVFNKFIRRYVPFISGNVKRSTTSS
;
A
#
# COMPACT_ATOMS: atom_id res chain seq x y z
N MET A 1 17.05 -19.98 -2.59
CA MET A 1 16.63 -19.08 -3.69
C MET A 1 17.87 -18.29 -4.12
N SER A 2 18.41 -18.52 -5.32
CA SER A 2 19.55 -17.73 -5.81
C SER A 2 19.08 -16.35 -6.26
N THR A 3 19.89 -15.33 -6.05
CA THR A 3 19.56 -13.91 -6.27
C THR A 3 19.06 -13.61 -7.69
N SER A 4 19.52 -14.34 -8.69
CA SER A 4 19.08 -14.17 -10.09
C SER A 4 17.61 -14.58 -10.31
N ASN A 5 17.12 -15.61 -9.60
CA ASN A 5 15.76 -16.11 -9.81
C ASN A 5 14.72 -15.21 -9.12
N PHE A 6 15.10 -14.56 -8.02
CA PHE A 6 14.28 -13.56 -7.35
C PHE A 6 14.19 -12.25 -8.15
N ASN A 7 15.32 -11.77 -8.69
CA ASN A 7 15.33 -10.56 -9.51
C ASN A 7 14.45 -10.70 -10.76
N ASN A 8 14.51 -11.86 -11.44
CA ASN A 8 13.67 -12.13 -12.59
C ASN A 8 12.17 -12.11 -12.22
N GLN A 9 11.79 -12.76 -11.11
CA GLN A 9 10.40 -12.73 -10.62
C GLN A 9 9.93 -11.32 -10.26
N ALA A 10 10.76 -10.52 -9.60
CA ALA A 10 10.41 -9.14 -9.27
C ALA A 10 10.16 -8.30 -10.53
N ILE A 11 10.96 -8.49 -11.59
CA ILE A 11 10.77 -7.85 -12.89
C ILE A 11 9.46 -8.31 -13.53
N GLU A 12 9.20 -9.62 -13.60
CA GLU A 12 7.97 -10.17 -14.14
C GLU A 12 6.73 -9.64 -13.43
N TRP A 13 6.73 -9.60 -12.09
CA TRP A 13 5.62 -9.04 -11.31
C TRP A 13 5.40 -7.56 -11.54
N THR A 14 6.48 -6.80 -11.77
CA THR A 14 6.43 -5.38 -12.08
C THR A 14 5.79 -5.14 -13.44
N ILE A 15 6.19 -5.92 -14.46
CA ILE A 15 5.61 -5.86 -15.81
C ILE A 15 4.13 -6.23 -15.77
N GLU A 16 3.77 -7.35 -15.12
CA GLU A 16 2.38 -7.80 -15.00
C GLU A 16 1.48 -6.73 -14.37
N LEU A 17 1.95 -6.04 -13.32
CA LEU A 17 1.18 -4.99 -12.66
C LEU A 17 1.12 -3.70 -13.51
N TRP A 18 2.18 -3.40 -14.25
CA TRP A 18 2.22 -2.25 -15.15
C TRP A 18 1.20 -2.41 -16.28
N GLU A 19 1.18 -3.57 -16.94
CA GLU A 19 0.20 -3.88 -18.00
C GLU A 19 -1.24 -3.80 -17.48
N GLN A 20 -1.51 -4.27 -16.26
CA GLN A 20 -2.82 -4.12 -15.62
C GLN A 20 -3.20 -2.65 -15.40
N MET A 21 -2.25 -1.84 -14.90
CA MET A 21 -2.49 -0.42 -14.65
C MET A 21 -2.68 0.37 -15.95
N GLU A 22 -1.90 0.07 -16.99
CA GLU A 22 -2.03 0.65 -18.33
C GLU A 22 -3.40 0.32 -18.93
N SER A 23 -3.87 -0.93 -18.81
CA SER A 23 -5.21 -1.30 -19.24
C SER A 23 -6.30 -0.48 -18.53
N TYR A 24 -6.14 -0.19 -17.24
CA TYR A 24 -7.07 0.66 -16.50
C TYR A 24 -7.03 2.12 -16.94
N TRP A 25 -5.85 2.67 -17.22
CA TRP A 25 -5.73 4.03 -17.75
C TRP A 25 -6.39 4.15 -19.13
N ASN A 26 -6.17 3.16 -20.01
CA ASN A 26 -6.81 3.13 -21.33
C ASN A 26 -8.35 3.10 -21.22
N ASN A 27 -8.89 2.41 -20.21
CA ASN A 27 -10.33 2.37 -19.98
C ASN A 27 -10.92 3.67 -19.39
N LEU A 28 -10.10 4.52 -18.76
CA LEU A 28 -10.56 5.82 -18.25
C LEU A 28 -10.70 6.87 -19.36
N GLY A 29 -10.03 6.67 -20.50
CA GLY A 29 -10.07 7.57 -21.65
C GLY A 29 -9.00 8.68 -21.59
N GLU A 30 -8.69 9.26 -22.74
CA GLU A 30 -7.61 10.24 -22.91
C GLU A 30 -7.87 11.57 -22.17
N ASP A 31 -9.14 11.93 -21.96
CA ASP A 31 -9.54 13.17 -21.31
C ASP A 31 -9.56 13.09 -19.77
N TYR A 32 -9.29 11.91 -19.19
CA TYR A 32 -9.34 11.72 -17.75
C TYR A 32 -8.08 12.26 -17.06
N GLU A 33 -8.25 13.19 -16.11
CA GLU A 33 -7.13 13.72 -15.32
C GLU A 33 -6.58 12.66 -14.34
N LEU A 34 -5.47 12.03 -14.73
CA LEU A 34 -4.82 11.00 -13.92
C LEU A 34 -4.08 11.60 -12.73
N ASN A 35 -4.53 11.28 -11.53
CA ASN A 35 -3.72 11.46 -10.33
C ASN A 35 -2.63 10.38 -10.26
N LEU A 36 -1.53 10.59 -11.00
CA LEU A 36 -0.40 9.66 -11.09
C LEU A 36 0.21 9.34 -9.72
N THR A 37 0.23 10.30 -8.78
CA THR A 37 0.72 10.06 -7.42
C THR A 37 -0.06 8.97 -6.70
N LYS A 38 -1.40 8.98 -6.78
CA LYS A 38 -2.24 7.94 -6.18
C LYS A 38 -2.02 6.58 -6.85
N TRP A 39 -1.95 6.54 -8.19
CA TRP A 39 -1.67 5.30 -8.94
C TRP A 39 -0.33 4.69 -8.56
N MET A 40 0.74 5.48 -8.58
CA MET A 40 2.08 5.01 -8.24
C MET A 40 2.19 4.56 -6.79
N ARG A 41 1.48 5.21 -5.85
CA ARG A 41 1.45 4.76 -4.45
C ARG A 41 0.83 3.36 -4.30
N ARG A 42 -0.25 3.08 -5.02
CA ARG A 42 -0.88 1.74 -5.04
C ARG A 42 0.03 0.72 -5.72
N PHE A 43 0.60 1.07 -6.87
CA PHE A 43 1.55 0.25 -7.62
C PHE A 43 2.74 -0.17 -6.75
N THR A 44 3.43 0.80 -6.13
CA THR A 44 4.60 0.52 -5.28
C THR A 44 4.22 -0.34 -4.07
N ASN A 45 3.05 -0.11 -3.46
CA ASN A 45 2.59 -0.94 -2.34
C ASN A 45 2.37 -2.40 -2.77
N ASP A 46 1.74 -2.65 -3.92
CA ASP A 46 1.49 -4.01 -4.42
C ASP A 46 2.81 -4.72 -4.76
N ILE A 47 3.77 -4.02 -5.38
CA ILE A 47 5.10 -4.57 -5.67
C ILE A 47 5.86 -4.87 -4.38
N ILE A 48 5.93 -3.95 -3.42
CA ILE A 48 6.61 -4.18 -2.14
C ILE A 48 5.99 -5.37 -1.40
N LEU A 49 4.66 -5.44 -1.34
CA LEU A 49 3.96 -6.51 -0.64
C LEU A 49 4.19 -7.87 -1.30
N ARG A 50 4.11 -7.93 -2.64
CA ARG A 50 4.35 -9.15 -3.41
C ARG A 50 5.80 -9.59 -3.33
N ILE A 51 6.76 -8.66 -3.34
CA ILE A 51 8.18 -8.95 -3.12
C ILE A 51 8.44 -9.47 -1.71
N ALA A 52 7.87 -8.83 -0.69
CA ALA A 52 8.13 -9.15 0.70
C ALA A 52 7.45 -10.44 1.17
N THR A 53 6.25 -10.73 0.66
CA THR A 53 5.42 -11.82 1.17
C THR A 53 5.07 -12.89 0.12
N GLY A 54 5.33 -12.62 -1.16
CA GLY A 54 4.88 -13.46 -2.28
C GLY A 54 3.38 -13.33 -2.60
N ILE A 55 2.62 -12.55 -1.82
CA ILE A 55 1.17 -12.43 -1.96
C ILE A 55 0.85 -11.30 -2.94
N LYS A 56 0.07 -11.60 -3.99
CA LYS A 56 -0.48 -10.58 -4.88
C LYS A 56 -1.57 -9.79 -4.14
N ASN A 57 -1.46 -8.47 -4.20
CA ASN A 57 -2.47 -7.54 -3.72
C ASN A 57 -3.06 -6.77 -4.89
N ASP A 58 -4.35 -6.47 -4.82
CA ASP A 58 -5.11 -5.87 -5.91
C ASP A 58 -5.43 -4.39 -5.60
N SER A 59 -4.48 -3.63 -5.04
CA SER A 59 -4.76 -2.26 -4.63
C SER A 59 -4.89 -1.31 -5.83
N VAL A 60 -4.18 -1.58 -6.93
CA VAL A 60 -4.33 -0.89 -8.22
C VAL A 60 -5.75 -1.10 -8.79
N LEU A 61 -6.24 -2.34 -8.82
CA LEU A 61 -7.61 -2.67 -9.25
C LEU A 61 -8.66 -2.07 -8.30
N SER A 62 -8.42 -2.15 -6.99
CA SER A 62 -9.31 -1.54 -6.00
C SER A 62 -9.48 -0.04 -6.26
N TYR A 63 -8.36 0.66 -6.49
CA TYR A 63 -8.37 2.09 -6.81
C TYR A 63 -9.09 2.38 -8.13
N TYR A 64 -8.79 1.65 -9.20
CA TYR A 64 -9.49 1.76 -10.48
C TYR A 64 -11.02 1.65 -10.32
N ASN A 65 -11.47 0.63 -9.59
CA ASN A 65 -12.89 0.43 -9.32
C ASN A 65 -13.52 1.62 -8.58
N THR A 66 -12.78 2.31 -7.70
CA THR A 66 -13.30 3.52 -7.06
C THR A 66 -13.50 4.67 -8.04
N LEU A 67 -12.69 4.75 -9.10
CA LEU A 67 -12.80 5.81 -10.11
C LEU A 67 -14.02 5.60 -11.00
N ILE A 68 -14.19 4.40 -11.57
CA ILE A 68 -15.35 4.08 -12.43
C ILE A 68 -16.67 4.16 -11.66
N LYS A 69 -16.66 3.80 -10.37
CA LYS A 69 -17.87 3.87 -9.53
C LYS A 69 -18.18 5.27 -9.00
N ASN A 70 -17.20 6.17 -8.98
CA ASN A 70 -17.50 7.58 -8.76
C ASN A 70 -18.12 8.22 -10.02
N ASP A 71 -17.80 7.69 -11.20
CA ASP A 71 -18.45 8.06 -12.46
C ASP A 71 -19.88 7.47 -12.59
N ASN A 72 -20.07 6.22 -12.15
CA ASN A 72 -21.37 5.56 -12.05
C ASN A 72 -21.87 5.53 -10.60
N ARG A 73 -22.68 6.54 -10.22
CA ARG A 73 -23.23 6.88 -8.88
C ARG A 73 -23.94 5.77 -8.04
N ASN A 74 -23.64 4.48 -8.18
CA ASN A 74 -24.17 3.42 -7.31
C ASN A 74 -23.06 2.41 -6.93
N ILE A 75 -22.27 2.77 -5.92
CA ILE A 75 -21.40 1.81 -5.22
C ILE A 75 -22.29 0.90 -4.36
N ASN A 76 -22.23 -0.42 -4.56
CA ASN A 76 -22.95 -1.35 -3.70
C ASN A 76 -22.28 -1.45 -2.30
N GLU A 77 -23.07 -1.80 -1.30
CA GLU A 77 -22.66 -1.78 0.12
C GLU A 77 -21.53 -2.78 0.45
N LYS A 78 -21.50 -3.92 -0.27
CA LYS A 78 -20.46 -4.95 -0.13
C LYS A 78 -19.10 -4.46 -0.62
N GLU A 79 -19.08 -3.68 -1.69
CA GLU A 79 -17.86 -3.12 -2.26
C GLU A 79 -17.35 -1.92 -1.48
N LYS A 80 -18.25 -1.11 -0.92
CA LYS A 80 -17.88 -0.05 0.04
C LYS A 80 -17.12 -0.64 1.24
N LYS A 81 -17.62 -1.75 1.77
CA LYS A 81 -16.97 -2.48 2.88
C LYS A 81 -15.59 -3.00 2.48
N LYS A 82 -15.44 -3.55 1.26
CA LYS A 82 -14.14 -4.02 0.75
C LYS A 82 -13.11 -2.87 0.61
N ILE A 83 -13.55 -1.70 0.15
CA ILE A 83 -12.70 -0.50 0.05
C ILE A 83 -12.27 -0.05 1.45
N GLU A 84 -13.21 0.02 2.40
CA GLU A 84 -12.92 0.40 3.78
C GLU A 84 -11.94 -0.55 4.48
N GLU A 85 -12.10 -1.86 4.27
CA GLU A 85 -11.16 -2.88 4.75
C GLU A 85 -9.76 -2.70 4.13
N SER A 86 -9.69 -2.40 2.82
CA SER A 86 -8.43 -2.13 2.12
C SER A 86 -7.72 -0.88 2.63
N GLU A 87 -8.46 0.21 2.87
CA GLU A 87 -7.89 1.45 3.42
C GLU A 87 -7.43 1.27 4.87
N SER A 88 -8.20 0.54 5.68
CA SER A 88 -7.84 0.19 7.05
C SER A 88 -6.56 -0.64 7.11
N PHE A 89 -6.41 -1.61 6.20
CA PHE A 89 -5.21 -2.42 6.09
C PHE A 89 -3.99 -1.58 5.72
N ILE A 90 -4.12 -0.68 4.74
CA ILE A 90 -3.02 0.22 4.32
C ILE A 90 -2.62 1.15 5.45
N ARG A 91 -3.59 1.71 6.18
CA ARG A 91 -3.33 2.53 7.37
C ARG A 91 -2.62 1.73 8.45
N SER A 92 -2.96 0.46 8.62
CA SER A 92 -2.31 -0.43 9.58
C SER A 92 -0.84 -0.71 9.20
N ILE A 93 -0.56 -0.91 7.90
CA ILE A 93 0.82 -1.02 7.40
C ILE A 93 1.59 0.30 7.62
N GLU A 94 0.98 1.45 7.34
CA GLU A 94 1.62 2.76 7.51
C GLU A 94 2.02 2.97 8.98
N ILE A 95 1.13 2.68 9.93
CA ILE A 95 1.42 2.74 11.37
C ILE A 95 2.51 1.73 11.76
N PHE A 96 2.46 0.50 11.22
CA PHE A 96 3.47 -0.51 11.52
C PHE A 96 4.86 -0.11 11.04
N VAL A 97 4.96 0.40 9.80
CA VAL A 97 6.22 0.88 9.22
C VAL A 97 6.73 2.10 9.98
N GLU A 98 5.87 3.07 10.31
CA GLU A 98 6.24 4.23 11.12
C GLU A 98 6.77 3.81 12.50
N GLY A 99 6.10 2.84 13.14
CA GLY A 99 6.57 2.21 14.37
C GLY A 99 7.94 1.57 14.21
N MET A 100 8.15 0.77 13.15
CA MET A 100 9.42 0.11 12.87
C MET A 100 10.55 1.11 12.62
N VAL A 101 10.30 2.19 11.85
CA VAL A 101 11.26 3.27 11.61
C VAL A 101 11.74 3.87 12.93
N VAL A 102 10.85 4.08 13.91
CA VAL A 102 11.23 4.57 15.23
C VAL A 102 12.22 3.61 15.94
N PHE A 103 12.07 2.29 15.78
CA PHE A 103 12.98 1.32 16.39
C PHE A 103 14.31 1.13 15.64
N PHE A 104 14.30 1.23 14.30
CA PHE A 104 15.52 1.02 13.49
C PHE A 104 16.37 2.28 13.34
N VAL A 105 15.76 3.46 13.27
CA VAL A 105 16.48 4.74 13.10
C VAL A 105 16.98 5.26 14.45
N PHE A 106 16.17 5.14 15.51
CA PHE A 106 16.57 5.59 16.84
C PHE A 106 17.13 4.42 17.67
N ASN A 107 18.46 4.38 17.81
CA ASN A 107 19.13 3.50 18.77
C ASN A 107 18.51 3.67 20.19
N LYS A 108 18.51 2.60 21.00
CA LYS A 108 18.07 2.54 22.41
C LYS A 108 18.36 3.81 23.22
N PHE A 109 19.49 4.47 22.98
CA PHE A 109 19.84 5.75 23.62
C PHE A 109 18.82 6.86 23.30
N ILE A 110 18.55 7.17 22.04
CA ILE A 110 17.66 8.27 21.66
C ILE A 110 16.23 8.00 22.17
N ARG A 111 15.79 6.74 22.11
CA ARG A 111 14.47 6.30 22.61
C ARG A 111 14.29 6.46 24.12
N ARG A 112 15.38 6.43 24.89
CA ARG A 112 15.36 6.55 26.36
C ARG A 112 15.40 8.00 26.83
N TYR A 113 16.03 8.90 26.08
CA TYR A 113 16.35 10.26 26.54
C TYR A 113 15.59 11.38 25.80
N VAL A 114 14.95 11.10 24.65
CA VAL A 114 14.12 12.09 23.94
C VAL A 114 12.63 11.85 24.28
N PRO A 115 11.98 12.76 25.05
CA PRO A 115 10.65 12.52 25.61
C PRO A 115 9.57 12.27 24.55
N PHE A 116 9.66 12.96 23.40
CA PHE A 116 8.71 12.85 22.30
C PHE A 116 8.59 11.43 21.73
N ILE A 117 9.70 10.70 21.68
CA ILE A 117 9.76 9.32 21.17
C ILE A 117 9.34 8.32 22.26
N SER A 118 9.71 8.59 23.53
CA SER A 118 9.37 7.71 24.66
C SER A 118 7.87 7.69 25.03
N GLY A 119 7.14 8.77 24.74
CA GLY A 119 5.70 8.88 25.01
C GLY A 119 4.84 7.95 24.17
N ASN A 120 5.23 7.69 22.91
CA ASN A 120 4.48 6.82 21.99
C ASN A 120 4.67 5.32 22.31
N VAL A 121 5.74 4.95 23.01
CA VAL A 121 6.03 3.56 23.41
C VAL A 121 5.12 3.09 24.55
N LYS A 122 4.69 4.00 25.44
CA LYS A 122 3.84 3.63 26.58
C LYS A 122 2.39 3.33 26.21
N ARG A 123 1.88 3.86 25.08
CA ARG A 123 0.49 3.57 24.64
C ARG A 123 0.30 2.17 24.07
N SER A 124 1.34 1.58 23.49
CA SER A 124 1.24 0.26 22.84
C SER A 124 1.37 -0.93 23.80
N THR A 125 1.75 -0.72 25.07
CA THR A 125 1.97 -1.78 26.06
C THR A 125 0.83 -1.94 27.07
N THR A 126 -0.17 -1.06 27.06
CA THR A 126 -1.29 -1.06 28.02
C THR A 126 -2.63 -1.55 27.43
N SER A 127 -2.62 -2.07 26.20
CA SER A 127 -3.81 -2.68 25.57
C SER A 127 -3.63 -4.18 25.31
N SER A 128 -2.83 -4.88 26.12
CA SER A 128 -2.78 -6.35 26.20
C SER A 128 -3.28 -6.81 27.55
#